data_AF-A0A969K9G1-F1
#
_entry.id   AF-A0A969K9G1-F1
#
_cell.length_a   1.000
_cell.length_b   1.000
_cell.length_c   1.000
_cell.angle_alpha   90.00
_cell.angle_beta   90.00
_cell.angle_gamma   90.00
#
_symmetry.space_group_name_H-M   'P 1'
#
loop_
_entity.id
_entity.type
_entity.pdbx_description
1 polymer ?
#
loop_
_entity_poly.entity_id
_entity_poly.type
_entity_poly.pdbx_seq_one_letter_code
_entity_poly.pdbx_strand_id
1 'polypeptide(L)'
;MAFCASAYPQAFNDDRSRSRSRPDALQGTQVAAVHEHAQAFAQEASRQGLAHVAYLVRLLEAEHDQRCQRRAARRIKEAGIPLVKTLETFDFARAAHLPESHIRELASCAFIDRAEPVIFLGEPGTGKTHLAT
;
A
#
# COMPACT_ATOMS: atom_id res chain seq x y z
N MET A 1 19.09 49.31 -3.83
CA MET A 1 18.96 47.96 -3.23
C MET A 1 18.97 46.97 -4.38
N ALA A 2 20.15 46.61 -4.90
CA ALA A 2 21.06 45.57 -4.41
C ALA A 2 20.60 44.17 -4.85
N PHE A 3 21.32 43.69 -5.87
CA PHE A 3 21.24 42.46 -6.64
C PHE A 3 22.22 41.44 -6.03
N CYS A 4 21.85 40.16 -5.90
CA CYS A 4 22.74 38.99 -5.71
C CYS A 4 21.85 37.73 -5.86
N ALA A 5 21.89 36.83 -6.84
CA ALA A 5 22.90 36.38 -7.81
C ALA A 5 24.13 35.66 -7.19
N SER A 6 23.93 34.42 -6.70
CA SER A 6 24.88 33.27 -6.74
C SER A 6 24.25 32.13 -5.93
N ALA A 7 24.40 30.82 -6.18
CA ALA A 7 25.03 30.03 -7.23
C ALA A 7 24.45 28.62 -7.03
N TYR A 8 23.51 28.18 -7.89
CA TYR A 8 23.27 26.74 -8.05
C TYR A 8 24.25 26.25 -9.14
N PRO A 9 25.17 25.31 -8.83
CA PRO A 9 26.14 24.84 -9.80
C PRO A 9 25.41 24.12 -10.93
N GLN A 10 25.55 24.65 -12.15
CA GLN A 10 25.21 23.95 -13.38
C GLN A 10 26.25 22.86 -13.62
N ALA A 11 25.93 21.64 -13.21
CA ALA A 11 26.67 20.45 -13.62
C ALA A 11 25.72 19.24 -13.68
N PHE A 12 24.64 19.36 -14.45
CA PHE A 12 23.98 18.20 -15.01
C PHE A 12 24.24 18.25 -16.52
N ASN A 13 25.51 18.02 -16.85
CA ASN A 13 26.05 18.21 -18.18
C ASN A 13 25.54 17.12 -19.11
N ASP A 14 25.27 17.56 -20.34
CA ASP A 14 24.81 16.79 -21.50
C ASP A 14 25.72 15.57 -21.74
N ASP A 15 25.25 14.37 -21.38
CA ASP A 15 25.84 13.11 -21.81
C ASP A 15 24.97 12.43 -22.88
N ARG A 16 24.74 13.18 -23.96
CA ARG A 16 24.28 12.63 -25.24
C ARG A 16 25.46 12.01 -26.00
N SER A 17 26.02 10.90 -25.53
CA SER A 17 26.48 9.81 -26.41
C SER A 17 27.09 8.62 -25.65
N ARG A 18 26.59 7.41 -25.98
CA ARG A 18 27.13 6.06 -25.63
C ARG A 18 26.76 5.61 -24.20
N SER A 19 25.78 4.73 -24.02
CA SER A 19 25.82 3.36 -24.54
C SER A 19 24.46 2.70 -24.32
N ARG A 20 23.95 2.05 -25.37
CA ARG A 20 22.86 1.08 -25.26
C ARG A 20 23.42 -0.14 -24.55
N SER A 21 23.18 -0.27 -23.25
CA SER A 21 23.35 -1.53 -22.52
C SER A 21 22.30 -1.65 -21.42
N ARG A 22 21.69 -2.83 -21.40
CA ARG A 22 20.45 -3.25 -20.74
C ARG A 22 20.44 -3.06 -19.21
N PRO A 23 19.24 -3.06 -18.59
CA PRO A 23 19.06 -2.88 -17.15
C PRO A 23 19.41 -4.16 -16.38
N ASP A 24 20.70 -4.44 -16.18
CA ASP A 24 21.16 -5.55 -15.31
C ASP A 24 21.63 -5.10 -13.92
N ALA A 25 21.69 -3.78 -13.66
CA ALA A 25 22.16 -3.26 -12.38
C ALA A 25 21.15 -3.36 -11.22
N LEU A 26 19.94 -3.90 -11.45
CA LEU A 26 18.85 -3.96 -10.45
C LEU A 26 18.48 -5.37 -9.99
N GLN A 27 19.19 -6.41 -10.46
CA GLN A 27 18.88 -7.83 -10.20
C GLN A 27 18.92 -8.24 -8.70
N GLY A 28 19.37 -7.37 -7.80
CA GLY A 28 19.33 -7.59 -6.34
C GLY A 28 18.34 -6.72 -5.56
N THR A 29 17.61 -5.83 -6.24
CA THR A 29 16.73 -4.86 -5.56
C THR A 29 15.30 -5.40 -5.52
N GLN A 30 14.70 -5.52 -4.32
CA GLN A 30 13.32 -5.97 -4.12
C GLN A 30 12.27 -4.92 -4.56
N VAL A 31 12.52 -4.20 -5.64
CA VAL A 31 11.81 -2.99 -6.05
C VAL A 31 11.02 -3.28 -7.34
N ALA A 32 10.05 -4.17 -7.22
CA ALA A 32 9.36 -4.76 -8.37
C ALA A 32 8.43 -3.78 -9.09
N ALA A 33 7.72 -2.93 -8.34
CA ALA A 33 6.79 -1.95 -8.91
C ALA A 33 7.55 -0.87 -9.69
N VAL A 34 8.75 -0.52 -9.23
CA VAL A 34 9.61 0.43 -9.94
C VAL A 34 10.01 -0.12 -11.31
N HIS A 35 10.42 -1.38 -11.38
CA HIS A 35 10.77 -2.00 -12.66
C HIS A 35 9.58 -2.05 -13.62
N GLU A 36 8.40 -2.36 -13.10
CA GLU A 36 7.18 -2.51 -13.88
C GLU A 36 6.59 -1.17 -14.35
N HIS A 37 6.62 -0.14 -13.51
CA HIS A 37 5.90 1.11 -13.75
C HIS A 37 6.78 2.30 -14.16
N ALA A 38 8.10 2.23 -14.03
CA ALA A 38 9.00 3.35 -14.34
C ALA A 38 8.80 3.92 -15.75
N GLN A 39 8.73 3.07 -16.78
CA GLN A 39 8.56 3.54 -18.16
C GLN A 39 7.20 4.19 -18.40
N ALA A 40 6.13 3.57 -17.89
CA ALA A 40 4.77 4.10 -18.04
C ALA A 40 4.62 5.46 -17.33
N PHE A 41 5.11 5.56 -16.09
CA PHE A 41 5.05 6.81 -15.32
C PHE A 41 5.96 7.90 -15.89
N ALA A 42 7.11 7.55 -16.48
CA ALA A 42 7.99 8.52 -17.13
C ALA A 42 7.35 9.11 -18.40
N GLN A 43 6.66 8.27 -19.19
CA GLN A 43 5.90 8.74 -20.36
C GLN A 43 4.75 9.66 -19.93
N GLU A 44 4.02 9.29 -18.89
CA GLU A 44 2.92 10.11 -18.37
C GLU A 44 3.42 11.44 -17.81
N ALA A 45 4.50 11.43 -17.04
CA ALA A 45 5.12 12.65 -16.52
C ALA A 45 5.60 13.57 -17.64
N SER A 46 6.15 13.01 -18.72
CA SER A 46 6.57 13.77 -19.89
C SER A 46 5.37 14.39 -20.63
N ARG A 47 4.27 13.64 -20.76
CA ARG A 47 3.02 14.12 -21.39
C ARG A 47 2.35 15.24 -20.59
N GLN A 48 2.35 15.10 -19.27
CA GLN A 48 1.71 16.06 -18.36
C GLN A 48 2.62 17.21 -17.95
N GLY A 49 3.89 17.22 -18.38
CA GLY A 49 4.88 18.22 -17.97
C GLY A 49 5.20 18.20 -16.47
N LEU A 50 5.06 17.03 -15.82
CA LEU A 50 5.31 16.90 -14.38
C LEU A 50 6.79 17.09 -14.06
N ALA A 51 7.05 17.77 -12.95
CA ALA A 51 8.40 17.86 -12.39
C ALA A 51 8.96 16.45 -12.10
N HIS A 52 10.26 16.27 -12.27
CA HIS A 52 10.92 14.98 -12.04
C HIS A 52 10.70 14.45 -10.61
N VAL A 53 10.60 15.36 -9.63
CA VAL A 53 10.27 15.01 -8.24
C VAL A 53 8.87 14.37 -8.15
N ALA A 54 7.88 14.89 -8.87
CA ALA A 54 6.52 14.35 -8.85
C ALA A 54 6.46 12.95 -9.49
N TYR A 55 7.23 12.71 -10.55
CA TYR A 55 7.41 11.37 -11.11
C TYR A 55 8.00 10.39 -10.09
N LEU A 56 9.09 10.79 -9.41
CA LEU A 56 9.74 9.94 -8.40
C LEU A 56 8.82 9.63 -7.22
N VAL A 57 8.05 10.61 -6.75
CA VAL A 57 7.07 10.40 -5.67
C VAL A 57 6.05 9.34 -6.08
N ARG A 58 5.41 9.49 -7.25
CA ARG A 58 4.43 8.50 -7.75
C ARG A 58 5.02 7.11 -7.92
N LEU A 59 6.26 7.03 -8.38
CA LEU A 59 6.96 5.77 -8.58
C LEU A 59 7.23 5.06 -7.25
N LEU A 60 7.63 5.82 -6.22
CA LEU A 60 7.85 5.29 -4.87
C LEU A 60 6.55 4.94 -4.14
N GLU A 61 5.46 5.68 -4.36
CA GLU A 61 4.13 5.35 -3.86
C GLU A 61 3.67 3.99 -4.39
N ALA A 62 3.78 3.76 -5.70
CA ALA A 62 3.42 2.47 -6.29
C ALA A 62 4.23 1.30 -5.71
N GLU A 63 5.53 1.51 -5.46
CA GLU A 63 6.36 0.51 -4.79
C GLU A 63 5.96 0.26 -3.34
N HIS A 64 5.64 1.34 -2.60
CA HIS A 64 5.17 1.24 -1.24
C HIS A 64 3.88 0.40 -1.17
N ASP A 65 2.90 0.71 -2.02
CA ASP A 65 1.61 0.03 -2.07
C ASP A 65 1.78 -1.46 -2.40
N GLN A 66 2.57 -1.78 -3.43
CA GLN A 66 2.84 -3.17 -3.81
C GLN A 66 3.54 -3.95 -2.70
N ARG A 67 4.45 -3.32 -1.95
CA ARG A 67 5.08 -3.93 -0.76
C ARG A 67 4.07 -4.15 0.36
N CYS A 68 3.21 -3.18 0.64
CA CYS A 68 2.16 -3.29 1.64
C CYS A 68 1.19 -4.42 1.31
N GLN A 69 0.74 -4.53 0.06
CA GLN A 69 -0.11 -5.62 -0.42
C GLN A 69 0.58 -6.98 -0.28
N ARG A 70 1.85 -7.11 -0.69
CA ARG A 70 2.61 -8.37 -0.54
C ARG A 70 2.79 -8.76 0.93
N ARG A 71 3.05 -7.80 1.82
CA ARG A 71 3.14 -8.03 3.27
C ARG A 71 1.81 -8.49 3.84
N ALA A 72 0.70 -7.85 3.46
CA ALA A 72 -0.64 -8.23 3.89
C ALA A 72 -0.99 -9.65 3.43
N ALA A 73 -0.81 -9.95 2.14
CA ALA A 73 -1.06 -11.28 1.58
C ALA A 73 -0.19 -12.37 2.26
N ARG A 74 1.08 -12.06 2.53
CA ARG A 74 1.97 -12.97 3.26
C ARG A 74 1.48 -13.23 4.68
N ARG A 75 1.10 -12.18 5.43
CA ARG A 75 0.56 -12.32 6.79
C ARG A 75 -0.72 -13.14 6.81
N ILE A 76 -1.62 -12.94 5.86
CA ILE A 76 -2.85 -13.76 5.74
C ILE A 76 -2.51 -15.23 5.51
N LYS A 77 -1.54 -15.50 4.62
CA LYS A 77 -1.07 -16.88 4.36
C LYS A 77 -0.39 -17.50 5.59
N GLU A 78 0.45 -16.75 6.28
CA GLU A 78 1.16 -17.18 7.50
C GLU A 78 0.21 -17.41 8.68
N ALA A 79 -0.89 -16.65 8.76
CA ALA A 79 -1.91 -16.84 9.78
C ALA A 79 -2.67 -18.17 9.67
N GLY A 80 -2.55 -18.88 8.53
CA GLY A 80 -3.14 -20.20 8.34
C GLY A 80 -4.67 -20.21 8.42
N ILE A 81 -5.32 -19.06 8.15
CA ILE A 81 -6.77 -18.90 8.25
C ILE A 81 -7.43 -19.81 7.19
N PRO A 82 -8.18 -20.86 7.61
CA PRO A 82 -8.64 -21.91 6.70
C PRO A 82 -9.73 -21.46 5.72
N LEU A 83 -10.40 -20.34 5.99
CA LEU A 83 -11.36 -19.71 5.09
C LEU A 83 -11.33 -18.20 5.33
N VAL A 84 -10.99 -17.41 4.31
CA VAL A 84 -11.05 -15.94 4.40
C VAL A 84 -12.51 -15.53 4.44
N LYS A 85 -13.00 -15.18 5.63
CA LYS A 85 -14.35 -14.68 5.84
C LYS A 85 -14.29 -13.17 5.95
N THR A 86 -14.75 -12.47 4.92
CA THR A 86 -14.80 -11.00 4.96
C THR A 86 -16.01 -10.55 5.75
N LEU A 87 -15.92 -9.37 6.37
CA LEU A 87 -17.04 -8.77 7.07
C LEU A 87 -18.22 -8.50 6.12
N GLU A 88 -17.95 -8.24 4.85
CA GLU A 88 -18.96 -8.03 3.80
C GLU A 88 -19.86 -9.26 3.58
N THR A 89 -19.35 -10.45 3.88
CA THR A 89 -20.10 -11.72 3.78
C THR A 89 -20.82 -12.09 5.07
N PHE A 90 -20.73 -11.27 6.12
CA PHE A 90 -21.39 -11.52 7.39
C PHE A 90 -22.88 -11.17 7.30
N ASP A 91 -23.73 -12.16 7.58
CA ASP A 91 -25.18 -11.98 7.60
C ASP A 91 -25.64 -11.43 8.95
N PHE A 92 -25.78 -10.11 9.04
CA PHE A 92 -26.28 -9.43 10.24
C PHE A 92 -27.73 -9.80 10.59
N ALA A 93 -28.54 -10.31 9.63
CA ALA A 93 -29.90 -10.76 9.94
C ALA A 93 -29.91 -12.00 10.84
N ARG A 94 -28.87 -12.85 10.76
CA ARG A 94 -28.69 -14.02 11.65
C ARG A 94 -28.18 -13.64 13.03
N ALA A 95 -27.65 -12.43 13.18
CA ALA A 95 -27.17 -11.87 14.43
C ALA A 95 -27.98 -10.61 14.82
N ALA A 96 -29.33 -10.72 14.80
CA ALA A 96 -30.25 -9.60 15.04
C ALA A 96 -30.05 -8.83 16.36
N HIS A 97 -29.35 -9.43 17.34
CA HIS A 97 -29.00 -8.81 18.62
C HIS A 97 -27.71 -7.96 18.56
N LEU A 98 -26.99 -8.00 17.44
CA LEU A 98 -25.68 -7.39 17.26
C LEU A 98 -25.82 -6.11 16.40
N PRO A 99 -25.64 -4.91 16.96
CA PRO A 99 -25.72 -3.69 16.18
C PRO A 99 -24.56 -3.63 15.19
N GLU A 100 -24.87 -3.48 13.91
CA GLU A 100 -23.89 -3.42 12.82
C GLU A 100 -22.86 -2.29 13.04
N SER A 101 -23.27 -1.17 13.62
CA SER A 101 -22.40 -0.04 13.93
C SER A 101 -21.23 -0.42 14.84
N HIS A 102 -21.46 -1.20 15.89
CA HIS A 102 -20.40 -1.67 16.79
C HIS A 102 -19.43 -2.62 16.08
N ILE A 103 -19.94 -3.48 15.20
CA ILE A 103 -19.08 -4.40 14.44
C ILE A 103 -18.20 -3.65 13.43
N ARG A 104 -18.73 -2.60 12.79
CA ARG A 104 -17.94 -1.72 11.93
C ARG A 104 -16.91 -0.92 12.72
N GLU A 105 -17.23 -0.49 13.94
CA GLU A 105 -16.26 0.14 14.84
C GLU A 105 -15.12 -0.84 15.19
N LEU A 106 -15.44 -2.08 15.56
CA LEU A 106 -14.43 -3.10 15.81
C LEU A 106 -13.60 -3.41 14.55
N ALA A 107 -14.20 -3.38 13.37
CA ALA A 107 -13.49 -3.57 12.10
C ALA A 107 -12.44 -2.49 11.80
N SER A 108 -12.51 -1.32 12.46
CA SER A 108 -11.45 -0.30 12.39
C SER A 108 -10.17 -0.71 13.12
N CYS A 109 -10.22 -1.76 13.94
CA CYS A 109 -9.13 -2.24 14.78
C CYS A 109 -8.62 -1.23 15.82
N ALA A 110 -9.37 -0.15 16.12
CA ALA A 110 -8.96 0.88 17.08
C ALA A 110 -8.74 0.32 18.50
N PHE A 111 -9.34 -0.81 18.84
CA PHE A 111 -9.12 -1.51 20.12
C PHE A 111 -7.68 -2.04 20.27
N ILE A 112 -6.97 -2.29 19.16
CA ILE A 112 -5.55 -2.73 19.19
C ILE A 112 -4.68 -1.60 19.76
N ASP A 113 -4.86 -0.38 19.26
CA ASP A 113 -4.09 0.79 19.71
C ASP A 113 -4.39 1.14 21.18
N ARG A 114 -5.62 0.88 21.63
CA ARG A 114 -6.06 1.08 23.01
C ARG A 114 -5.71 -0.07 23.95
N ALA A 115 -5.15 -1.17 23.43
CA ALA A 115 -4.93 -2.42 24.16
C ALA A 115 -6.19 -2.94 24.88
N GLU A 116 -7.35 -2.77 24.25
CA GLU A 116 -8.65 -3.18 24.77
C GLU A 116 -8.99 -4.60 24.28
N PRO A 117 -9.23 -5.57 25.19
CA PRO A 117 -9.63 -6.91 24.79
C PRO A 117 -11.09 -6.91 24.28
N VAL A 118 -11.31 -7.57 23.14
CA VAL A 118 -12.64 -7.75 22.55
C VAL A 118 -13.04 -9.21 22.72
N ILE A 119 -14.23 -9.46 23.30
CA ILE A 119 -14.75 -10.81 23.55
C ILE A 119 -16.12 -10.94 22.89
N PHE A 120 -16.28 -11.92 22.01
CA PHE A 120 -17.57 -12.25 21.40
C PHE A 120 -18.32 -13.31 22.22
N LEU A 121 -19.45 -12.93 22.82
CA LEU A 121 -20.29 -13.81 23.64
C LEU A 121 -21.67 -14.06 23.00
N GLY A 122 -22.25 -15.23 23.23
CA GLY A 122 -23.65 -15.54 22.92
C GLY A 122 -23.88 -17.02 22.56
N GLU A 123 -25.07 -17.33 22.06
CA GLU A 123 -25.46 -18.70 21.69
C GLU A 123 -24.63 -19.29 20.54
N PRO A 124 -24.44 -20.62 20.49
CA PRO A 124 -23.78 -21.27 19.36
C PRO A 124 -24.55 -21.02 18.05
N GLY A 125 -23.83 -20.79 16.95
CA GLY A 125 -24.44 -20.58 15.63
C GLY A 125 -24.73 -19.13 15.24
N THR A 126 -24.48 -18.13 16.10
CA THR A 126 -24.72 -16.71 15.79
C THR A 126 -23.57 -16.01 15.04
N GLY A 127 -22.66 -16.77 14.41
CA GLY A 127 -21.58 -16.21 13.60
C GLY A 127 -20.35 -15.70 14.37
N LYS A 128 -20.19 -15.99 15.67
CA LYS A 128 -19.00 -15.57 16.46
C LYS A 128 -17.66 -16.01 15.84
N THR A 129 -17.60 -17.26 15.35
CA THR A 129 -16.41 -17.78 14.64
C THR A 129 -16.20 -17.09 13.29
N HIS A 130 -17.21 -16.46 12.69
CA HIS A 130 -17.02 -15.64 11.48
C HIS A 130 -16.36 -14.31 11.82
N LEU A 131 -16.74 -13.69 12.95
CA LEU A 131 -16.22 -12.38 13.34
C LEU A 131 -14.80 -12.44 13.94
N ALA A 132 -14.41 -13.58 14.50
CA ALA A 132 -13.13 -13.76 15.18
C ALA A 132 -12.05 -14.48 14.34
N THR A 133 -12.33 -14.83 13.09
CA THR A 133 -11.43 -15.59 12.20
C THR A 133 -11.28 -14.87 10.87
#